data_AF-A0A329TZ46-F1
#
_entry.id   AF-A0A329TZ46-F1
#
_cell.length_a   1.000
_cell.length_b   1.000
_cell.length_c   1.000
_cell.angle_alpha   90.00
_cell.angle_beta   90.00
_cell.angle_gamma   90.00
#
_symmetry.space_group_name_H-M   'P 1'
#
loop_
_entity.id
_entity.type
_entity.pdbx_description
1 polymer ?
#
loop_
_entity_poly.entity_id
_entity_poly.type
_entity_poly.pdbx_seq_one_letter_code
_entity_poly.pdbx_strand_id
1 'polypeptide(L)'
;MKIIYKDGHVDECPQDQELHVIRHTAAHVMAQAIKRLYPEADFAFGPATENGFYYDVDLGDTKLTDEDLANIEKEMHKITKENLAIKPFILPRAEAVKLMEERHENYKVEHMADLADETEFSFFQQGEYVDMCIGPHLTYTKALKAFKITQQSGAYWKNDKENKMLTRINGVAFHNQEELDAWEKEQQEARERDHRKIGKEMGLFMTDDLVGRGLPMFLPAGYTVWQELENYIKEKERARGYLHVMTPCIGTVNLYKTSGHWDHYRENMFPAMEMEGESYVLRPMNCPHHMMIYANRPHSYRDLPMRIGEIAHDFRYESSGTLKGIERGRHFCQNDAHLFCTPEQIKSEVADVCNLIFETYKDFNITDYRCVLSLRDPADKKKYHDDDAMWNHAENALREVLTELGIHFTEEIGEAAFYGPKLDVNVKPAVGAEYTLSTCQLDFCLPAKFHLTYVDKDGTEKTPVVLHRAILGSLDRFMAYLIEETKGKFPTWLAPVQVKVLPVSEKTLEYSEAITEKLVEAGIRVALDDDNQKIGYKIRAAQQVDRVPYMLVLGAKEAEAGNVSVRDRKGETTTMDLDAFIAKVTDEIKNRTYNN
;
A
#
# COMPACT_ATOMS: atom_id res chain seq x y z
N MET A 1 17.80 -25.70 16.01
CA MET A 1 18.94 -25.39 15.11
C MET A 1 20.06 -24.82 15.96
N LYS A 2 21.32 -25.28 15.83
CA LYS A 2 22.41 -24.74 16.67
C LYS A 2 22.96 -23.42 16.15
N ILE A 3 23.10 -22.45 17.06
CA ILE A 3 23.62 -21.12 16.78
C ILE A 3 24.79 -20.81 17.71
N ILE A 4 25.67 -19.91 17.28
CA ILE A 4 26.85 -19.45 18.02
C ILE A 4 26.73 -17.95 18.32
N TYR A 5 26.90 -17.61 19.59
CA TYR A 5 26.87 -16.24 20.11
C TYR A 5 28.26 -15.61 20.11
N LYS A 6 28.33 -14.28 20.29
CA LYS A 6 29.58 -13.52 20.26
C LYS A 6 30.61 -13.93 21.33
N ASP A 7 30.18 -14.57 22.39
CA ASP A 7 31.03 -15.11 23.47
C ASP A 7 31.52 -16.55 23.20
N GLY A 8 31.14 -17.14 22.05
CA GLY A 8 31.47 -18.52 21.69
C GLY A 8 30.52 -19.57 22.25
N HIS A 9 29.50 -19.18 23.02
CA HIS A 9 28.47 -20.10 23.48
C HIS A 9 27.66 -20.63 22.30
N VAL A 10 27.32 -21.92 22.34
CA VAL A 10 26.45 -22.57 21.36
C VAL A 10 25.20 -23.05 22.05
N ASP A 11 24.05 -22.62 21.54
CA ASP A 11 22.73 -23.02 22.04
C ASP A 11 21.79 -23.41 20.89
N GLU A 12 20.64 -23.97 21.25
CA GLU A 12 19.52 -24.11 20.32
C GLU A 12 18.87 -22.74 20.08
N CYS A 13 18.66 -22.41 18.81
CA CYS A 13 17.99 -21.18 18.41
C CYS A 13 16.53 -21.18 18.85
N PRO A 14 16.05 -20.12 19.51
CA PRO A 14 14.62 -19.92 19.74
C PRO A 14 13.84 -19.94 18.42
N GLN A 15 12.69 -20.60 18.41
CA GLN A 15 11.91 -20.84 17.19
C GLN A 15 11.53 -19.53 16.46
N ASP A 16 11.23 -18.48 17.20
CA ASP A 16 10.89 -17.14 16.71
C ASP A 16 12.08 -16.39 16.10
N GLN A 17 13.31 -16.86 16.33
CA GLN A 17 14.55 -16.23 15.84
C GLN A 17 15.22 -16.99 14.71
N GLU A 18 14.75 -18.21 14.36
CA GLU A 18 15.47 -19.09 13.44
C GLU A 18 15.70 -18.44 12.07
N LEU A 19 14.67 -17.84 11.46
CA LEU A 19 14.80 -17.13 10.18
C LEU A 19 15.73 -15.93 10.27
N HIS A 20 15.68 -15.16 11.36
CA HIS A 20 16.57 -14.03 11.55
C HIS A 20 18.03 -14.48 11.53
N VAL A 21 18.38 -15.55 12.27
CA VAL A 21 19.74 -16.06 12.33
C VAL A 21 20.20 -16.68 11.01
N ILE A 22 19.30 -17.40 10.31
CA ILE A 22 19.56 -17.94 8.97
C ILE A 22 19.89 -16.80 7.99
N ARG A 23 19.08 -15.75 7.96
CA ARG A 23 19.25 -14.60 7.08
C ARG A 23 20.48 -13.77 7.43
N HIS A 24 20.79 -13.64 8.72
CA HIS A 24 22.00 -12.96 9.17
C HIS A 24 23.26 -13.72 8.73
N THR A 25 23.25 -15.04 8.87
CA THR A 25 24.32 -15.89 8.35
C THR A 25 24.42 -15.81 6.81
N ALA A 26 23.29 -15.74 6.12
CA ALA A 26 23.25 -15.57 4.67
C ALA A 26 23.88 -14.23 4.22
N ALA A 27 23.68 -13.15 4.97
CA ALA A 27 24.33 -11.86 4.72
C ALA A 27 25.86 -11.97 4.79
N HIS A 28 26.41 -12.66 5.80
CA HIS A 28 27.86 -12.89 5.92
C HIS A 28 28.42 -13.78 4.81
N VAL A 29 27.68 -14.85 4.45
CA VAL A 29 28.06 -15.71 3.31
C VAL A 29 28.04 -14.92 1.99
N MET A 30 27.07 -14.01 1.81
CA MET A 30 27.03 -13.12 0.65
C MET A 30 28.22 -12.15 0.64
N ALA A 31 28.55 -11.54 1.79
CA ALA A 31 29.70 -10.64 1.89
C ALA A 31 31.03 -11.36 1.60
N GLN A 32 31.21 -12.57 2.13
CA GLN A 32 32.37 -13.41 1.78
C GLN A 32 32.43 -13.71 0.28
N ALA A 33 31.30 -14.10 -0.33
CA ALA A 33 31.23 -14.37 -1.76
C ALA A 33 31.61 -13.15 -2.59
N ILE A 34 31.10 -11.97 -2.22
CA ILE A 34 31.45 -10.70 -2.87
C ILE A 34 32.93 -10.40 -2.70
N LYS A 35 33.50 -10.52 -1.49
CA LYS A 35 34.94 -10.25 -1.26
C LYS A 35 35.86 -11.21 -2.03
N ARG A 36 35.45 -12.47 -2.26
CA ARG A 36 36.19 -13.42 -3.11
C ARG A 36 36.18 -13.03 -4.58
N LEU A 37 35.06 -12.51 -5.09
CA LEU A 37 34.89 -12.10 -6.48
C LEU A 37 35.43 -10.70 -6.75
N TYR A 38 35.33 -9.81 -5.76
CA TYR A 38 35.69 -8.39 -5.80
C TYR A 38 36.52 -8.07 -4.54
N PRO A 39 37.84 -8.33 -4.55
CA PRO A 39 38.70 -8.14 -3.38
C PRO A 39 38.72 -6.71 -2.81
N GLU A 40 38.49 -5.72 -3.67
CA GLU A 40 38.46 -4.30 -3.32
C GLU A 40 37.10 -3.83 -2.74
N ALA A 41 36.11 -4.72 -2.63
CA ALA A 41 34.81 -4.39 -2.07
C ALA A 41 34.93 -3.97 -0.59
N ASP A 42 34.38 -2.82 -0.23
CA ASP A 42 34.37 -2.28 1.14
C ASP A 42 32.93 -2.32 1.71
N PHE A 43 32.77 -2.91 2.90
CA PHE A 43 31.47 -3.31 3.43
C PHE A 43 30.93 -2.35 4.49
N ALA A 44 29.70 -1.90 4.28
CA ALA A 44 28.97 -1.05 5.21
C ALA A 44 28.05 -1.87 6.13
N PHE A 45 26.72 -1.74 6.00
CA PHE A 45 25.74 -2.46 6.81
C PHE A 45 25.16 -3.68 6.10
N GLY A 46 25.02 -4.79 6.83
CA GLY A 46 24.46 -6.03 6.30
C GLY A 46 23.48 -6.76 7.23
N PRO A 47 22.34 -6.14 7.60
CA PRO A 47 21.42 -6.73 8.56
C PRO A 47 20.52 -7.82 7.96
N ALA A 48 20.07 -8.72 8.83
CA ALA A 48 18.87 -9.51 8.58
C ALA A 48 17.62 -8.65 8.82
N THR A 49 16.58 -8.90 8.01
CA THR A 49 15.28 -8.23 8.06
C THR A 49 14.16 -9.26 8.13
N GLU A 50 12.94 -8.79 8.42
CA GLU A 50 11.74 -9.64 8.38
C GLU A 50 11.45 -10.24 7.00
N ASN A 51 11.96 -9.64 5.93
CA ASN A 51 11.71 -10.05 4.55
C ASN A 51 12.92 -10.70 3.87
N GLY A 52 14.06 -10.83 4.54
CA GLY A 52 15.29 -11.34 3.95
C GLY A 52 16.53 -10.77 4.61
N PHE A 53 17.52 -10.40 3.82
CA PHE A 53 18.74 -9.73 4.25
C PHE A 53 19.26 -8.84 3.13
N TYR A 54 20.13 -7.90 3.45
CA TYR A 54 20.87 -7.16 2.44
C TYR A 54 22.29 -6.91 2.90
N TYR A 55 23.14 -6.43 1.99
CA TYR A 55 24.44 -5.86 2.33
C TYR A 55 24.70 -4.63 1.45
N ASP A 56 25.06 -3.51 2.10
CA ASP A 56 25.51 -2.29 1.45
C ASP A 56 27.02 -2.38 1.19
N VAL A 57 27.42 -2.27 -0.08
CA VAL A 57 28.79 -2.48 -0.51
C VAL A 57 29.25 -1.33 -1.39
N ASP A 58 30.45 -0.84 -1.12
CA ASP A 58 31.18 0.05 -2.01
C ASP A 58 32.03 -0.78 -2.96
N LEU A 59 31.68 -0.72 -4.24
CA LEU A 59 32.40 -1.40 -5.33
C LEU A 59 33.20 -0.40 -6.17
N GLY A 60 33.38 0.83 -5.69
CA GLY A 60 33.98 1.92 -6.46
C GLY A 60 33.18 2.20 -7.72
N ASP A 61 33.84 2.12 -8.88
CA ASP A 61 33.20 2.35 -10.19
C ASP A 61 32.56 1.08 -10.79
N THR A 62 32.71 -0.08 -10.15
CA THR A 62 32.15 -1.34 -10.64
C THR A 62 30.64 -1.38 -10.41
N LYS A 63 29.89 -1.57 -11.49
CA LYS A 63 28.44 -1.80 -11.46
C LYS A 63 28.17 -3.28 -11.70
N LEU A 64 27.39 -3.89 -10.82
CA LEU A 64 26.99 -5.29 -10.98
C LEU A 64 25.88 -5.40 -12.03
N THR A 65 25.94 -6.47 -12.82
CA THR A 65 24.90 -6.92 -13.74
C THR A 65 24.13 -8.10 -13.15
N ASP A 66 23.02 -8.51 -13.80
CA ASP A 66 22.28 -9.71 -13.38
C ASP A 66 23.15 -10.98 -13.45
N GLU A 67 24.12 -11.04 -14.37
CA GLU A 67 25.08 -12.13 -14.46
C GLU A 67 26.04 -12.13 -13.26
N ASP A 68 26.47 -10.96 -12.81
CA ASP A 68 27.30 -10.82 -11.60
C ASP A 68 26.55 -11.27 -10.35
N LEU A 69 25.27 -10.89 -10.21
CA LEU A 69 24.42 -11.36 -9.11
C LEU A 69 24.30 -12.90 -9.12
N ALA A 70 24.10 -13.50 -10.29
CA ALA A 70 24.08 -14.95 -10.43
C ALA A 70 25.44 -15.60 -10.09
N ASN A 71 26.56 -14.92 -10.35
CA ASN A 71 27.89 -15.40 -10.00
C ASN A 71 28.17 -15.30 -8.50
N ILE A 72 27.72 -14.22 -7.83
CA ILE A 72 27.77 -14.09 -6.37
C ILE A 72 26.98 -15.22 -5.72
N GLU A 73 25.75 -15.49 -6.16
CA GLU A 73 24.92 -16.58 -5.62
C GLU A 73 25.59 -17.96 -5.81
N LYS A 74 26.20 -18.22 -6.99
CA LYS A 74 26.99 -19.44 -7.21
C LYS A 74 28.16 -19.56 -6.24
N GLU A 75 28.85 -18.46 -5.94
CA GLU A 75 29.96 -18.45 -4.99
C GLU A 75 29.48 -18.67 -3.54
N MET A 76 28.34 -18.10 -3.14
CA MET A 76 27.67 -18.42 -1.87
C MET A 76 27.38 -19.93 -1.74
N HIS A 77 26.90 -20.56 -2.82
CA HIS A 77 26.71 -22.01 -2.83
C HIS A 77 28.01 -22.83 -2.72
N LYS A 78 29.16 -22.29 -3.16
CA LYS A 78 30.46 -22.95 -2.93
C LYS A 78 30.88 -22.84 -1.47
N ILE A 79 30.76 -21.65 -0.87
CA ILE A 79 31.08 -21.38 0.55
C ILE A 79 30.26 -22.26 1.49
N THR A 80 28.97 -22.45 1.22
CA THR A 80 28.12 -23.35 2.03
C THR A 80 28.54 -24.82 1.91
N LYS A 81 29.04 -25.25 0.73
CA LYS A 81 29.58 -26.61 0.53
C LYS A 81 30.93 -26.83 1.21
N GLU A 82 31.73 -25.79 1.40
CA GLU A 82 33.00 -25.85 2.15
C GLU A 82 32.80 -26.16 3.63
N ASN A 83 31.59 -25.95 4.19
CA ASN A 83 31.25 -26.25 5.58
C ASN A 83 32.19 -25.59 6.59
N LEU A 84 32.49 -24.30 6.37
CA LEU A 84 33.37 -23.52 7.22
C LEU A 84 32.74 -23.34 8.61
N ALA A 85 33.55 -23.49 9.65
CA ALA A 85 33.13 -23.17 11.02
C ALA A 85 33.08 -21.65 11.19
N ILE A 86 31.99 -21.15 11.77
CA ILE A 86 31.85 -19.75 12.15
C ILE A 86 32.42 -19.57 13.56
N LYS A 87 33.41 -18.68 13.71
CA LYS A 87 34.15 -18.49 14.97
C LYS A 87 34.05 -17.04 15.44
N PRO A 88 33.41 -16.78 16.60
CA PRO A 88 33.39 -15.47 17.19
C PRO A 88 34.71 -15.16 17.91
N PHE A 89 35.05 -13.88 17.96
CA PHE A 89 36.08 -13.36 18.85
C PHE A 89 35.80 -11.90 19.19
N ILE A 90 36.28 -11.44 20.35
CA ILE A 90 36.09 -10.08 20.83
C ILE A 90 37.46 -9.42 20.93
N LEU A 91 37.57 -8.19 20.44
CA LEU A 91 38.78 -7.38 20.55
C LEU A 91 38.49 -6.07 21.30
N PRO A 92 39.42 -5.58 22.14
CA PRO A 92 39.36 -4.22 22.66
C PRO A 92 39.31 -3.20 21.52
N ARG A 93 38.66 -2.05 21.74
CA ARG A 93 38.50 -0.98 20.73
C ARG A 93 39.75 -0.68 19.92
N ALA A 94 40.90 -0.50 20.59
CA ALA A 94 42.16 -0.16 19.92
C ALA A 94 42.63 -1.26 18.95
N GLU A 95 42.46 -2.53 19.32
CA GLU A 95 42.83 -3.67 18.48
C GLU A 95 41.80 -3.91 17.37
N ALA A 96 40.52 -3.71 17.66
CA ALA A 96 39.42 -3.78 16.71
C ALA A 96 39.57 -2.76 15.56
N VAL A 97 39.82 -1.49 15.91
CA VAL A 97 40.05 -0.42 14.94
C VAL A 97 41.27 -0.74 14.07
N LYS A 98 42.39 -1.12 14.71
CA LYS A 98 43.60 -1.51 14.00
C LYS A 98 43.38 -2.67 13.02
N LEU A 99 42.62 -3.69 13.41
CA LEU A 99 42.28 -4.82 12.55
C LEU A 99 41.47 -4.37 11.32
N MET A 100 40.49 -3.48 11.49
CA MET A 100 39.70 -2.98 10.35
C MET A 100 40.52 -2.07 9.43
N GLU A 101 41.41 -1.24 9.98
CA GLU A 101 42.35 -0.41 9.19
C GLU A 101 43.32 -1.26 8.36
N GLU A 102 43.92 -2.30 8.96
CA GLU A 102 44.82 -3.24 8.27
C GLU A 102 44.11 -4.02 7.15
N ARG A 103 42.78 -4.18 7.26
CA ARG A 103 41.93 -4.84 6.27
C ARG A 103 41.28 -3.87 5.28
N HIS A 104 41.52 -2.57 5.42
CA HIS A 104 40.95 -1.50 4.60
C HIS A 104 39.41 -1.46 4.60
N GLU A 105 38.77 -1.78 5.74
CA GLU A 105 37.31 -1.76 5.90
C GLU A 105 36.85 -0.38 6.44
N ASN A 106 36.84 0.64 5.56
CA ASN A 106 36.72 2.04 5.99
C ASN A 106 35.38 2.35 6.64
N TYR A 107 34.28 1.79 6.11
CA TYR A 107 32.94 1.99 6.68
C TYR A 107 32.80 1.39 8.07
N LYS A 108 33.51 0.29 8.35
CA LYS A 108 33.52 -0.32 9.69
C LYS A 108 34.29 0.54 10.69
N VAL A 109 35.42 1.12 10.27
CA VAL A 109 36.18 2.07 11.11
C VAL A 109 35.34 3.31 11.44
N GLU A 110 34.65 3.86 10.45
CA GLU A 110 33.75 5.01 10.66
C GLU A 110 32.59 4.64 11.61
N HIS A 111 31.98 3.47 11.42
CA HIS A 111 30.90 3.01 12.31
C HIS A 111 31.38 2.79 13.75
N MET A 112 32.59 2.25 13.96
CA MET A 112 33.19 2.15 15.30
C MET A 112 33.38 3.53 15.93
N ALA A 113 33.72 4.55 15.14
CA ALA A 113 33.88 5.92 15.63
C ALA A 113 32.55 6.51 16.14
N ASP A 114 31.43 6.17 15.48
CA ASP A 114 30.08 6.57 15.94
C ASP A 114 29.71 5.91 17.27
N LEU A 115 30.24 4.72 17.54
CA LEU A 115 30.03 3.96 18.79
C LEU A 115 31.07 4.34 19.84
N ALA A 116 31.15 5.63 20.20
CA ALA A 116 32.21 6.18 21.07
C ALA A 116 32.27 5.56 22.47
N ASP A 117 31.13 5.12 23.00
CA ASP A 117 31.01 4.54 24.34
C ASP A 117 31.37 3.05 24.41
N GLU A 118 31.50 2.38 23.26
CA GLU A 118 31.84 0.95 23.19
C GLU A 118 33.34 0.72 23.39
N THR A 119 33.67 -0.13 24.37
CA THR A 119 35.06 -0.44 24.77
C THR A 119 35.64 -1.66 24.05
N GLU A 120 34.79 -2.52 23.51
CA GLU A 120 35.16 -3.75 22.80
C GLU A 120 34.19 -4.01 21.64
N PHE A 121 34.65 -4.73 20.62
CA PHE A 121 33.85 -5.11 19.46
C PHE A 121 33.94 -6.60 19.21
N SER A 122 32.80 -7.20 18.85
CA SER A 122 32.73 -8.61 18.45
C SER A 122 32.85 -8.77 16.95
N PHE A 123 33.49 -9.87 16.57
CA PHE A 123 33.74 -10.27 15.19
C PHE A 123 33.35 -11.71 14.99
N PHE A 124 32.96 -12.05 13.77
CA PHE A 124 32.73 -13.42 13.34
C PHE A 124 33.61 -13.75 12.14
N GLN A 125 34.38 -14.83 12.26
CA GLN A 125 35.25 -15.34 11.20
C GLN A 125 34.63 -16.58 10.55
N GLN A 126 34.57 -16.60 9.22
CA GLN A 126 34.23 -17.79 8.42
C GLN A 126 35.28 -17.99 7.32
N GLY A 127 36.18 -18.96 7.53
CA GLY A 127 37.35 -19.14 6.68
C GLY A 127 38.26 -17.90 6.72
N GLU A 128 38.47 -17.30 5.57
CA GLU A 128 39.28 -16.09 5.38
C GLU A 128 38.52 -14.78 5.64
N TYR A 129 37.18 -14.83 5.66
CA TYR A 129 36.35 -13.65 5.85
C TYR A 129 36.11 -13.38 7.34
N VAL A 130 36.18 -12.10 7.72
CA VAL A 130 35.98 -11.59 9.08
C VAL A 130 35.09 -10.36 8.95
N ASP A 131 34.02 -10.32 9.74
CA ASP A 131 33.11 -9.18 9.80
C ASP A 131 32.85 -8.73 11.24
N MET A 132 32.67 -7.42 11.42
CA MET A 132 32.27 -6.83 12.70
C MET A 132 30.76 -6.99 12.87
N CYS A 133 30.36 -7.79 13.85
CA CYS A 133 28.96 -8.16 14.04
C CYS A 133 28.71 -8.65 15.48
N ILE A 134 27.47 -8.47 15.97
CA ILE A 134 27.03 -8.92 17.31
C ILE A 134 26.43 -10.33 17.31
N GLY A 135 26.12 -10.89 16.13
CA GLY A 135 25.49 -12.20 15.96
C GLY A 135 24.04 -12.25 16.50
N PRO A 136 23.54 -13.45 16.86
CA PRO A 136 24.18 -14.77 16.68
C PRO A 136 24.18 -15.24 15.22
N HIS A 137 24.96 -16.29 14.93
CA HIS A 137 25.06 -16.94 13.62
C HIS A 137 24.83 -18.45 13.69
N LEU A 138 24.61 -19.10 12.55
CA LEU A 138 24.73 -20.57 12.48
C LEU A 138 26.15 -21.00 12.84
N THR A 139 26.33 -22.24 13.32
CA THR A 139 27.67 -22.74 13.70
C THR A 139 28.57 -23.06 12.50
N TYR A 140 27.97 -23.41 11.35
CA TYR A 140 28.68 -23.79 10.12
C TYR A 140 27.97 -23.25 8.88
N THR A 141 28.73 -22.87 7.85
CA THR A 141 28.15 -22.35 6.59
C THR A 141 27.24 -23.36 5.89
N LYS A 142 27.47 -24.67 6.05
CA LYS A 142 26.61 -25.73 5.46
C LYS A 142 25.21 -25.80 6.06
N ALA A 143 24.99 -25.21 7.24
CA ALA A 143 23.67 -25.14 7.85
C ALA A 143 22.74 -24.18 7.09
N LEU A 144 23.30 -23.23 6.34
CA LEU A 144 22.55 -22.38 5.40
C LEU A 144 22.23 -23.19 4.13
N LYS A 145 20.96 -23.58 3.98
CA LYS A 145 20.55 -24.53 2.93
C LYS A 145 19.87 -23.87 1.73
N ALA A 146 18.97 -22.93 1.97
CA ALA A 146 18.12 -22.34 0.94
C ALA A 146 18.19 -20.82 1.02
N PHE A 147 18.68 -20.20 -0.05
CA PHE A 147 18.80 -18.76 -0.18
C PHE A 147 18.78 -18.35 -1.65
N LYS A 148 18.49 -17.07 -1.90
CA LYS A 148 18.47 -16.48 -3.23
C LYS A 148 18.78 -14.99 -3.18
N ILE A 149 19.58 -14.51 -4.11
CA ILE A 149 19.76 -13.08 -4.38
C ILE A 149 18.57 -12.60 -5.21
N THR A 150 17.97 -11.48 -4.78
CA THR A 150 16.69 -11.01 -5.33
C THR A 150 16.88 -9.81 -6.26
N GLN A 151 17.55 -8.77 -5.79
CA GLN A 151 17.74 -7.52 -6.54
C GLN A 151 18.89 -6.69 -5.97
N GLN A 152 19.36 -5.72 -6.76
CA GLN A 152 20.26 -4.66 -6.31
C GLN A 152 19.57 -3.29 -6.36
N SER A 153 19.99 -2.39 -5.47
CA SER A 153 19.50 -1.00 -5.40
C SER A 153 20.59 -0.05 -4.90
N GLY A 154 20.42 1.26 -5.07
CA GLY A 154 21.29 2.25 -4.43
C GLY A 154 20.89 2.50 -2.97
N ALA A 155 21.87 2.66 -2.09
CA ALA A 155 21.66 3.08 -0.70
C ALA A 155 22.68 4.14 -0.32
N TYR A 156 22.24 5.23 0.31
CA TYR A 156 23.18 6.24 0.79
C TYR A 156 23.77 5.84 2.14
N TRP A 157 25.08 6.02 2.30
CA TRP A 157 25.74 5.76 3.58
C TRP A 157 25.10 6.59 4.70
N LYS A 158 24.77 5.92 5.81
CA LYS A 158 24.01 6.50 6.96
C LYS A 158 22.64 7.09 6.59
N ASN A 159 22.07 6.69 5.45
CA ASN A 159 20.81 7.22 4.91
C ASN A 159 20.85 8.75 4.68
N ASP A 160 22.04 9.31 4.44
CA ASP A 160 22.24 10.72 4.14
C ASP A 160 22.60 10.89 2.65
N LYS A 161 21.74 11.58 1.91
CA LYS A 161 21.90 11.83 0.47
C LYS A 161 23.18 12.58 0.09
N GLU A 162 23.80 13.28 1.04
CA GLU A 162 25.07 14.00 0.83
C GLU A 162 26.28 13.04 0.92
N ASN A 163 26.09 11.84 1.48
CA ASN A 163 27.14 10.82 1.56
C ASN A 163 27.25 9.98 0.28
N LYS A 164 28.31 9.18 0.21
CA LYS A 164 28.55 8.27 -0.92
C LYS A 164 27.38 7.29 -1.09
N MET A 165 26.96 7.11 -2.34
CA MET A 165 25.97 6.10 -2.71
C MET A 165 26.66 4.73 -2.84
N LEU A 166 26.16 3.77 -2.09
CA LEU A 166 26.58 2.38 -2.05
C LEU A 166 25.64 1.50 -2.90
N THR A 167 26.10 0.30 -3.23
CA THR A 167 25.29 -0.73 -3.88
C THR A 167 24.73 -1.67 -2.82
N ARG A 168 23.42 -1.66 -2.62
CA ARG A 168 22.69 -2.61 -1.77
C ARG A 168 22.35 -3.85 -2.57
N ILE A 169 22.83 -5.01 -2.13
CA ILE A 169 22.47 -6.32 -2.69
C ILE A 169 21.51 -7.00 -1.71
N ASN A 170 20.33 -7.40 -2.19
CA ASN A 170 19.27 -7.98 -1.37
C ASN A 170 19.14 -9.48 -1.63
N GLY A 171 18.86 -10.26 -0.59
CA GLY A 171 18.60 -11.69 -0.70
C GLY A 171 17.57 -12.18 0.31
N VAL A 172 17.10 -13.41 0.12
CA VAL A 172 16.21 -14.13 1.03
C VAL A 172 16.84 -15.46 1.41
N ALA A 173 16.52 -15.94 2.61
CA ALA A 173 16.97 -17.24 3.09
C ALA A 173 15.90 -17.88 3.99
N PHE A 174 15.82 -19.21 3.92
CA PHE A 174 14.79 -20.04 4.53
C PHE A 174 15.40 -21.32 5.12
N HIS A 175 14.62 -22.07 5.90
CA HIS A 175 15.11 -23.29 6.55
C HIS A 175 15.46 -24.39 5.54
N ASN A 176 14.72 -24.43 4.42
CA ASN A 176 14.78 -25.49 3.43
C ASN A 176 14.34 -24.99 2.04
N GLN A 177 14.56 -25.83 1.03
CA GLN A 177 14.24 -25.51 -0.36
C GLN A 177 12.73 -25.39 -0.61
N GLU A 178 11.90 -26.15 0.12
CA GLU A 178 10.44 -26.12 -0.04
C GLU A 178 9.86 -24.74 0.35
N GLU A 179 10.36 -24.14 1.43
CA GLU A 179 10.00 -22.78 1.83
C GLU A 179 10.45 -21.74 0.80
N LEU A 180 11.66 -21.89 0.24
CA LEU A 180 12.16 -20.99 -0.80
C LEU A 180 11.31 -21.12 -2.07
N ASP A 181 11.00 -22.33 -2.52
CA ASP A 181 10.16 -22.59 -3.69
C ASP A 181 8.73 -22.05 -3.49
N ALA A 182 8.18 -22.19 -2.28
CA ALA A 182 6.88 -21.62 -1.91
C ALA A 182 6.90 -20.09 -1.97
N TRP A 183 7.95 -19.47 -1.42
CA TRP A 183 8.16 -18.02 -1.51
C TRP A 183 8.31 -17.56 -2.96
N GLU A 184 9.08 -18.26 -3.79
CA GLU A 184 9.25 -17.93 -5.22
C GLU A 184 7.92 -17.98 -5.98
N LYS A 185 7.11 -19.00 -5.70
CA LYS A 185 5.76 -19.12 -6.26
C LYS A 185 4.88 -17.94 -5.83
N GLU A 186 4.91 -17.56 -4.56
CA GLU A 186 4.18 -16.39 -4.06
C GLU A 186 4.64 -15.10 -4.76
N GLN A 187 5.95 -14.91 -4.94
CA GLN A 187 6.50 -13.76 -5.66
C GLN A 187 6.08 -13.75 -7.14
N GLN A 188 6.02 -14.92 -7.79
CA GLN A 188 5.53 -15.02 -9.16
C GLN A 188 4.05 -14.65 -9.24
N GLU A 189 3.23 -15.17 -8.34
CA GLU A 189 1.80 -14.83 -8.27
C GLU A 189 1.58 -13.35 -7.98
N ALA A 190 2.38 -12.74 -7.10
CA ALA A 190 2.33 -11.30 -6.81
C ALA A 190 2.69 -10.48 -8.04
N ARG A 191 3.75 -10.85 -8.79
CA ARG A 191 4.13 -10.16 -10.05
C ARG A 191 3.05 -10.24 -11.13
N GLU A 192 2.27 -11.32 -11.15
CA GLU A 192 1.13 -11.46 -12.06
C GLU A 192 -0.06 -10.61 -11.66
N ARG A 193 -0.20 -10.29 -10.37
CA ARG A 193 -1.29 -9.48 -9.80
C ARG A 193 -0.98 -7.99 -9.77
N ASP A 194 0.28 -7.59 -9.91
CA ASP A 194 0.72 -6.20 -9.81
C ASP A 194 -0.15 -5.23 -10.63
N HIS A 195 -0.78 -4.27 -9.94
CA HIS A 195 -1.70 -3.33 -10.57
C HIS A 195 -1.05 -2.46 -11.63
N ARG A 196 0.28 -2.25 -11.60
CA ARG A 196 1.01 -1.46 -12.62
C ARG A 196 1.12 -2.22 -13.92
N LYS A 197 1.35 -3.54 -13.83
CA LYS A 197 1.38 -4.42 -15.01
C LYS A 197 -0.01 -4.52 -15.61
N ILE A 198 -0.99 -4.89 -14.79
CA ILE A 198 -2.38 -5.07 -15.24
C ILE A 198 -2.98 -3.75 -15.73
N GLY A 199 -2.78 -2.65 -15.00
CA GLY A 199 -3.28 -1.33 -15.37
C GLY A 199 -2.74 -0.86 -16.71
N LYS A 200 -1.49 -1.20 -17.04
CA LYS A 200 -0.91 -0.94 -18.37
C LYS A 200 -1.52 -1.85 -19.44
N GLU A 201 -1.64 -3.15 -19.18
CA GLU A 201 -2.22 -4.12 -20.11
C GLU A 201 -3.68 -3.77 -20.49
N MET A 202 -4.48 -3.37 -19.49
CA MET A 202 -5.88 -3.01 -19.64
C MET A 202 -6.10 -1.55 -20.07
N GLY A 203 -5.04 -0.73 -20.15
CA GLY A 203 -5.18 0.70 -20.43
C GLY A 203 -6.02 1.44 -19.38
N LEU A 204 -5.83 1.16 -18.10
CA LEU A 204 -6.56 1.81 -17.00
C LEU A 204 -5.94 3.16 -16.61
N PHE A 205 -4.62 3.22 -16.56
CA PHE A 205 -3.88 4.44 -16.23
C PHE A 205 -2.50 4.41 -16.86
N MET A 206 -1.88 5.58 -16.94
CA MET A 206 -0.50 5.74 -17.39
C MET A 206 0.25 6.72 -16.48
N THR A 207 1.56 6.66 -16.54
CA THR A 207 2.48 7.61 -15.91
C THR A 207 3.44 8.13 -16.96
N ASP A 208 3.83 9.39 -16.87
CA ASP A 208 4.78 10.01 -17.78
C ASP A 208 5.76 10.89 -16.99
N ASP A 209 7.06 10.77 -17.29
CA ASP A 209 8.10 11.52 -16.59
C ASP A 209 7.98 13.03 -16.83
N LEU A 210 7.43 13.47 -17.97
CA LEU A 210 7.16 14.87 -18.26
C LEU A 210 6.07 15.45 -17.35
N VAL A 211 5.08 14.65 -16.99
CA VAL A 211 4.00 15.04 -16.06
C VAL A 211 4.52 15.04 -14.61
N GLY A 212 5.32 14.04 -14.26
CA GLY A 212 6.00 13.95 -12.98
C GLY A 212 5.70 12.68 -12.20
N ARG A 213 6.70 12.25 -11.41
CA ARG A 213 6.61 11.02 -10.60
C ARG A 213 5.53 11.12 -9.53
N GLY A 214 4.69 10.08 -9.43
CA GLY A 214 3.61 9.98 -8.44
C GLY A 214 2.34 10.72 -8.84
N LEU A 215 2.22 11.14 -10.10
CA LEU A 215 1.05 11.83 -10.66
C LEU A 215 0.48 10.98 -11.83
N PRO A 216 -0.24 9.88 -11.53
CA PRO A 216 -0.82 9.03 -12.56
C PRO A 216 -1.95 9.74 -13.31
N MET A 217 -2.14 9.37 -14.58
CA MET A 217 -3.25 9.83 -15.41
C MET A 217 -4.17 8.64 -15.71
N PHE A 218 -5.42 8.73 -15.28
CA PHE A 218 -6.43 7.71 -15.54
C PHE A 218 -6.91 7.81 -16.99
N LEU A 219 -6.83 6.69 -17.70
CA LEU A 219 -7.31 6.54 -19.08
C LEU A 219 -8.82 6.22 -19.06
N PRO A 220 -9.54 6.27 -20.20
CA PRO A 220 -10.99 6.14 -20.21
C PRO A 220 -11.54 4.90 -19.47
N ALA A 221 -10.89 3.74 -19.62
CA ALA A 221 -11.27 2.53 -18.92
C ALA A 221 -11.05 2.66 -17.40
N GLY A 222 -9.91 3.19 -16.95
CA GLY A 222 -9.67 3.36 -15.53
C GLY A 222 -10.53 4.45 -14.90
N TYR A 223 -10.79 5.53 -15.61
CA TYR A 223 -11.68 6.58 -15.14
C TYR A 223 -13.14 6.12 -15.07
N THR A 224 -13.56 5.16 -15.92
CA THR A 224 -14.86 4.50 -15.76
C THR A 224 -14.94 3.75 -14.42
N VAL A 225 -13.93 2.94 -14.11
CA VAL A 225 -13.85 2.22 -12.82
C VAL A 225 -13.90 3.21 -11.66
N TRP A 226 -13.13 4.31 -11.76
CA TRP A 226 -13.13 5.39 -10.78
C TRP A 226 -14.53 5.97 -10.54
N GLN A 227 -15.25 6.34 -11.61
CA GLN A 227 -16.57 6.93 -11.50
C GLN A 227 -17.59 5.97 -10.87
N GLU A 228 -17.49 4.67 -11.17
CA GLU A 228 -18.34 3.65 -10.55
C GLU A 228 -18.06 3.54 -9.03
N LEU A 229 -16.80 3.59 -8.59
CA LEU A 229 -16.45 3.62 -7.16
C LEU A 229 -16.96 4.88 -6.47
N GLU A 230 -16.78 6.04 -7.09
CA GLU A 230 -17.27 7.32 -6.60
C GLU A 230 -18.80 7.34 -6.47
N ASN A 231 -19.51 6.88 -7.50
CA ASN A 231 -20.97 6.81 -7.49
C ASN A 231 -21.48 5.83 -6.43
N TYR A 232 -20.85 4.66 -6.34
CA TYR A 232 -21.16 3.63 -5.33
C TYR A 232 -21.15 4.22 -3.91
N ILE A 233 -20.06 4.91 -3.55
CA ILE A 233 -19.89 5.37 -2.18
C ILE A 233 -20.75 6.60 -1.91
N LYS A 234 -20.86 7.53 -2.86
CA LYS A 234 -21.74 8.70 -2.74
C LYS A 234 -23.21 8.29 -2.55
N GLU A 235 -23.68 7.26 -3.24
CA GLU A 235 -25.04 6.75 -3.05
C GLU A 235 -25.26 6.22 -1.63
N LYS A 236 -24.33 5.40 -1.13
CA LYS A 236 -24.40 4.85 0.24
C LYS A 236 -24.32 5.92 1.31
N GLU A 237 -23.50 6.94 1.09
CA GLU A 237 -23.34 8.09 1.98
C GLU A 237 -24.59 8.97 1.98
N ARG A 238 -25.17 9.28 0.81
CA ARG A 238 -26.43 10.07 0.72
C ARG A 238 -27.58 9.37 1.41
N ALA A 239 -27.70 8.05 1.25
CA ALA A 239 -28.70 7.25 1.96
C ALA A 239 -28.54 7.33 3.50
N ARG A 240 -27.35 7.67 3.99
CA ARG A 240 -27.02 7.86 5.41
C ARG A 240 -26.98 9.34 5.83
N GLY A 241 -27.50 10.25 5.00
CA GLY A 241 -27.61 11.66 5.31
C GLY A 241 -26.30 12.46 5.23
N TYR A 242 -25.28 11.94 4.53
CA TYR A 242 -24.09 12.73 4.24
C TYR A 242 -24.40 13.87 3.26
N LEU A 243 -23.79 15.02 3.52
CA LEU A 243 -23.87 16.23 2.74
C LEU A 243 -22.59 16.36 1.91
N HIS A 244 -22.67 16.03 0.63
CA HIS A 244 -21.51 16.12 -0.26
C HIS A 244 -21.17 17.56 -0.62
N VAL A 245 -19.90 17.91 -0.47
CA VAL A 245 -19.35 19.23 -0.78
C VAL A 245 -18.18 19.13 -1.76
N MET A 246 -17.71 20.27 -2.24
CA MET A 246 -16.45 20.42 -2.98
C MET A 246 -15.70 21.58 -2.34
N THR A 247 -14.44 21.36 -1.98
CA THR A 247 -13.57 22.42 -1.45
C THR A 247 -12.32 22.60 -2.32
N PRO A 248 -11.70 23.80 -2.33
CA PRO A 248 -10.50 24.04 -3.10
C PRO A 248 -9.34 23.12 -2.70
N CYS A 249 -8.55 22.68 -3.69
CA CYS A 249 -7.33 21.89 -3.49
C CYS A 249 -6.15 22.70 -2.92
N ILE A 250 -6.31 24.01 -2.78
CA ILE A 250 -5.33 24.94 -2.20
C ILE A 250 -5.91 25.60 -0.96
N GLY A 251 -5.03 26.02 -0.05
CA GLY A 251 -5.40 26.84 1.09
C GLY A 251 -4.24 27.73 1.50
N THR A 252 -4.53 28.80 2.25
CA THR A 252 -3.46 29.63 2.81
C THR A 252 -2.68 28.84 3.86
N VAL A 253 -1.39 29.15 4.03
CA VAL A 253 -0.57 28.57 5.10
C VAL A 253 -1.21 28.79 6.48
N ASN A 254 -1.93 29.90 6.68
CA ASN A 254 -2.61 30.21 7.93
C ASN A 254 -3.74 29.22 8.26
N LEU A 255 -4.44 28.67 7.27
CA LEU A 255 -5.42 27.59 7.49
C LEU A 255 -4.74 26.37 8.11
N TYR A 256 -3.59 25.97 7.57
CA TYR A 256 -2.86 24.79 8.05
C TYR A 256 -2.11 25.03 9.36
N LYS A 257 -1.65 26.26 9.64
CA LYS A 257 -1.18 26.66 10.97
C LYS A 257 -2.29 26.56 12.00
N THR A 258 -3.47 27.08 11.70
CA THR A 258 -4.64 27.01 12.58
C THR A 258 -5.00 25.56 12.90
N SER A 259 -5.03 24.69 11.89
CA SER A 259 -5.30 23.26 12.10
C SER A 259 -4.15 22.47 12.78
N GLY A 260 -2.93 23.00 12.79
CA GLY A 260 -1.71 22.30 13.21
C GLY A 260 -1.02 21.42 12.14
N HIS A 261 -1.61 21.24 10.96
CA HIS A 261 -0.96 20.50 9.87
C HIS A 261 0.39 21.11 9.45
N TRP A 262 0.51 22.45 9.53
CA TRP A 262 1.77 23.12 9.21
C TRP A 262 2.88 22.82 10.22
N ASP A 263 2.56 22.45 11.45
CA ASP A 263 3.57 22.19 12.47
C ASP A 263 3.97 20.70 12.49
N HIS A 264 3.00 19.81 12.30
CA HIS A 264 3.20 18.36 12.41
C HIS A 264 3.38 17.63 11.06
N TYR A 265 2.99 18.24 9.93
CA TYR A 265 2.91 17.56 8.63
C TYR A 265 3.71 18.25 7.51
N ARG A 266 4.40 19.36 7.80
CA ARG A 266 5.09 20.21 6.82
C ARG A 266 6.05 19.47 5.91
N GLU A 267 6.81 18.52 6.46
CA GLU A 267 7.81 17.75 5.72
C GLU A 267 7.16 16.90 4.60
N ASN A 268 5.88 16.57 4.74
CA ASN A 268 5.08 15.82 3.78
C ASN A 268 4.16 16.72 2.94
N MET A 269 4.26 18.05 3.03
CA MET A 269 3.49 18.99 2.22
C MET A 269 4.31 19.45 1.01
N PHE A 270 3.62 19.75 -0.09
CA PHE A 270 4.28 20.45 -1.20
C PHE A 270 4.75 21.84 -0.77
N PRO A 271 5.84 22.37 -1.38
CA PRO A 271 6.33 23.70 -1.07
C PRO A 271 5.26 24.78 -1.23
N ALA A 272 5.34 25.81 -0.39
CA ALA A 272 4.43 26.94 -0.46
C ALA A 272 4.68 27.79 -1.72
N MET A 273 3.58 28.32 -2.27
CA MET A 273 3.53 29.24 -3.39
C MET A 273 3.27 30.64 -2.84
N GLU A 274 4.21 31.56 -3.04
CA GLU A 274 4.10 32.95 -2.60
C GLU A 274 3.47 33.80 -3.70
N MET A 275 2.38 34.50 -3.38
CA MET A 275 1.65 35.35 -4.33
C MET A 275 1.04 36.56 -3.61
N GLU A 276 1.36 37.78 -4.09
CA GLU A 276 0.76 39.04 -3.61
C GLU A 276 0.81 39.27 -2.08
N GLY A 277 1.84 38.73 -1.41
CA GLY A 277 1.99 38.85 0.05
C GLY A 277 1.28 37.76 0.86
N GLU A 278 0.67 36.79 0.19
CA GLU A 278 0.09 35.60 0.79
C GLU A 278 0.87 34.33 0.38
N SER A 279 0.82 33.34 1.26
CA SER A 279 1.47 32.05 1.07
C SER A 279 0.42 30.96 1.00
N TYR A 280 0.41 30.21 -0.11
CA TYR A 280 -0.55 29.15 -0.42
C TYR A 280 0.13 27.80 -0.49
N VAL A 281 -0.58 26.74 -0.16
CA VAL A 281 -0.09 25.36 -0.30
C VAL A 281 -1.17 24.47 -0.91
N LEU A 282 -0.74 23.44 -1.63
CA LEU A 282 -1.61 22.31 -1.95
C LEU A 282 -2.01 21.61 -0.65
N ARG A 283 -3.28 21.28 -0.52
CA ARG A 283 -3.80 20.69 0.71
C ARG A 283 -3.27 19.26 0.89
N PRO A 284 -2.77 18.89 2.08
CA PRO A 284 -2.39 17.51 2.38
C PRO A 284 -3.58 16.66 2.84
N MET A 285 -4.66 17.34 3.28
CA MET A 285 -5.94 16.84 3.76
C MET A 285 -7.00 17.94 3.59
N ASN A 286 -8.26 17.56 3.39
CA ASN A 286 -9.42 18.45 3.30
C ASN A 286 -10.09 18.79 4.64
N CYS A 287 -9.68 18.18 5.75
CA CYS A 287 -10.27 18.42 7.06
C CYS A 287 -10.34 19.91 7.48
N PRO A 288 -9.33 20.77 7.25
CA PRO A 288 -9.41 22.17 7.63
C PRO A 288 -10.50 22.93 6.84
N HIS A 289 -10.72 22.57 5.58
CA HIS A 289 -11.77 23.18 4.76
C HIS A 289 -13.18 22.78 5.24
N HIS A 290 -13.35 21.53 5.69
CA HIS A 290 -14.63 21.08 6.26
C HIS A 290 -14.94 21.77 7.59
N MET A 291 -13.92 22.07 8.42
CA MET A 291 -14.11 22.91 9.61
C MET A 291 -14.66 24.29 9.24
N MET A 292 -14.16 24.90 8.17
CA MET A 292 -14.66 26.19 7.68
C MET A 292 -16.09 26.11 7.12
N ILE A 293 -16.46 25.01 6.46
CA ILE A 293 -17.85 24.79 6.03
C ILE A 293 -18.78 24.69 7.23
N TYR A 294 -18.39 23.95 8.27
CA TYR A 294 -19.15 23.90 9.51
C TYR A 294 -19.27 25.30 10.13
N ALA A 295 -18.18 26.04 10.25
CA ALA A 295 -18.15 27.38 10.86
C ALA A 295 -18.99 28.44 10.10
N ASN A 296 -19.40 28.18 8.86
CA ASN A 296 -20.09 29.14 7.99
C ASN A 296 -21.44 29.63 8.55
N ARG A 297 -22.07 28.90 9.47
CA ARG A 297 -23.30 29.32 10.16
C ARG A 297 -23.38 28.75 11.58
N PRO A 298 -24.18 29.35 12.47
CA PRO A 298 -24.49 28.76 13.77
C PRO A 298 -25.24 27.43 13.64
N HIS A 299 -25.02 26.51 14.59
CA HIS A 299 -25.71 25.21 14.66
C HIS A 299 -26.34 24.99 16.04
N SER A 300 -27.48 24.29 16.07
CA SER A 300 -28.09 23.75 17.28
C SER A 300 -27.69 22.28 17.47
N TYR A 301 -27.75 21.77 18.70
CA TYR A 301 -27.64 20.33 18.97
C TYR A 301 -28.61 19.47 18.12
N ARG A 302 -29.70 20.07 17.63
CA ARG A 302 -30.70 19.42 16.75
C ARG A 302 -30.22 19.24 15.32
N ASP A 303 -29.23 20.02 14.89
CA ASP A 303 -28.60 19.90 13.57
C ASP A 303 -27.51 18.82 13.56
N LEU A 304 -27.13 18.30 14.74
CA LEU A 304 -26.12 17.25 14.91
C LEU A 304 -26.77 15.86 15.03
N PRO A 305 -26.21 14.83 14.39
CA PRO A 305 -24.92 14.81 13.70
C PRO A 305 -24.99 15.42 12.29
N MET A 306 -24.00 16.26 11.95
CA MET A 306 -23.82 16.80 10.61
C MET A 306 -22.66 16.08 9.93
N ARG A 307 -22.91 15.46 8.78
CA ARG A 307 -21.93 14.58 8.10
C ARG A 307 -21.48 15.21 6.79
N ILE A 308 -20.32 15.85 6.74
CA ILE A 308 -19.80 16.50 5.53
C ILE A 308 -18.90 15.51 4.79
N GLY A 309 -19.27 15.12 3.55
CA GLY A 309 -18.49 14.19 2.73
C GLY A 309 -17.90 14.84 1.48
N GLU A 310 -16.73 14.39 1.03
CA GLU A 310 -16.09 14.87 -0.20
C GLU A 310 -15.28 13.75 -0.85
N ILE A 311 -15.26 13.71 -2.18
CA ILE A 311 -14.26 12.96 -2.94
C ILE A 311 -13.10 13.94 -3.15
N ALA A 312 -12.20 13.94 -2.18
CA ALA A 312 -11.25 15.03 -1.95
C ALA A 312 -9.91 14.76 -2.63
N HIS A 313 -9.53 15.62 -3.58
CA HIS A 313 -8.18 15.59 -4.15
C HIS A 313 -7.17 16.23 -3.20
N ASP A 314 -6.21 15.44 -2.73
CA ASP A 314 -5.20 15.84 -1.77
C ASP A 314 -3.79 15.53 -2.29
N PHE A 315 -2.80 16.19 -1.71
CA PHE A 315 -1.42 16.17 -2.18
C PHE A 315 -0.43 15.97 -1.05
N ARG A 316 0.40 14.93 -1.15
CA ARG A 316 1.48 14.63 -0.21
C ARG A 316 2.81 14.56 -0.94
N TYR A 317 3.82 15.18 -0.35
CA TYR A 317 5.19 15.13 -0.84
C TYR A 317 5.85 13.80 -0.45
N GLU A 318 5.41 12.73 -1.11
CA GLU A 318 6.00 11.40 -0.94
C GLU A 318 7.39 11.35 -1.57
N SER A 319 8.33 10.77 -0.82
CA SER A 319 9.68 10.47 -1.28
C SER A 319 9.63 9.62 -2.55
N SER A 320 10.47 9.92 -3.54
CA SER A 320 10.38 9.27 -4.85
C SER A 320 10.57 7.75 -4.81
N GLY A 321 11.26 7.24 -3.79
CA GLY A 321 11.47 5.81 -3.56
C GLY A 321 10.28 5.08 -2.93
N THR A 322 9.31 5.80 -2.35
CA THR A 322 8.10 5.21 -1.75
C THR A 322 6.92 5.13 -2.72
N LEU A 323 7.03 5.77 -3.89
CA LEU A 323 5.97 5.80 -4.90
C LEU A 323 5.72 4.42 -5.50
N LYS A 324 4.45 4.01 -5.55
CA LYS A 324 4.02 2.72 -6.10
C LYS A 324 2.73 2.88 -6.90
N GLY A 325 2.88 3.03 -8.23
CA GLY A 325 1.76 3.11 -9.16
C GLY A 325 0.69 4.12 -8.73
N ILE A 326 -0.56 3.66 -8.62
CA ILE A 326 -1.70 4.44 -8.09
C ILE A 326 -1.95 4.17 -6.60
N GLU A 327 -1.35 3.12 -6.01
CA GLU A 327 -1.49 2.78 -4.58
C GLU A 327 -0.88 3.84 -3.65
N ARG A 328 0.26 4.39 -4.06
CA ARG A 328 1.01 5.43 -3.34
C ARG A 328 1.55 6.46 -4.31
N GLY A 329 0.73 7.47 -4.57
CA GLY A 329 1.06 8.66 -5.37
C GLY A 329 1.31 9.89 -4.51
N ARG A 330 1.68 10.99 -5.17
CA ARG A 330 1.76 12.34 -4.58
C ARG A 330 0.44 13.10 -4.65
N HIS A 331 -0.40 12.73 -5.62
CA HIS A 331 -1.80 13.06 -5.67
C HIS A 331 -2.59 11.80 -5.31
N PHE A 332 -3.67 11.97 -4.56
CA PHE A 332 -4.63 10.92 -4.27
C PHE A 332 -6.00 11.57 -4.05
N CYS A 333 -7.06 10.81 -4.30
CA CYS A 333 -8.42 11.27 -4.07
C CYS A 333 -9.08 10.44 -2.97
N GLN A 334 -9.27 11.03 -1.81
CA GLN A 334 -9.82 10.35 -0.64
C GLN A 334 -11.35 10.38 -0.65
N ASN A 335 -11.98 9.24 -0.39
CA ASN A 335 -13.40 9.20 -0.03
C ASN A 335 -13.56 9.65 1.42
N ASP A 336 -13.44 10.95 1.64
CA ASP A 336 -13.24 11.52 2.96
C ASP A 336 -14.52 12.14 3.52
N ALA A 337 -14.70 12.09 4.82
CA ALA A 337 -15.76 12.83 5.48
C ALA A 337 -15.44 13.19 6.93
N HIS A 338 -16.05 14.29 7.36
CA HIS A 338 -15.99 14.82 8.70
C HIS A 338 -17.39 14.91 9.30
N LEU A 339 -17.63 14.13 10.34
CA LEU A 339 -18.91 14.08 11.04
C LEU A 339 -18.79 14.89 12.32
N PHE A 340 -19.56 15.96 12.40
CA PHE A 340 -19.66 16.82 13.57
C PHE A 340 -20.79 16.31 14.44
N CYS A 341 -20.49 15.90 15.66
CA CYS A 341 -21.44 15.29 16.57
C CYS A 341 -21.26 15.81 18.00
N THR A 342 -22.28 15.59 18.83
CA THR A 342 -22.19 15.80 20.28
C THR A 342 -21.39 14.65 20.92
N PRO A 343 -20.77 14.85 22.10
CA PRO A 343 -20.08 13.76 22.81
C PRO A 343 -20.96 12.52 23.02
N GLU A 344 -22.26 12.69 23.27
CA GLU A 344 -23.21 11.61 23.47
C GLU A 344 -23.51 10.80 22.19
N GLN A 345 -23.22 11.37 21.02
CA GLN A 345 -23.43 10.74 19.71
C GLN A 345 -22.21 9.98 19.19
N ILE A 346 -21.03 10.08 19.83
CA ILE A 346 -19.79 9.44 19.36
C ILE A 346 -20.00 7.95 19.09
N LYS A 347 -20.60 7.23 20.05
CA LYS A 347 -20.82 5.78 19.94
C LYS A 347 -21.67 5.41 18.72
N SER A 348 -22.80 6.10 18.51
CA SER A 348 -23.69 5.78 17.38
C SER A 348 -23.04 6.12 16.04
N GLU A 349 -22.31 7.24 15.95
CA GLU A 349 -21.67 7.63 14.70
C GLU A 349 -20.48 6.74 14.34
N VAL A 350 -19.65 6.34 15.33
CA VAL A 350 -18.59 5.34 15.10
C VAL A 350 -19.18 4.00 14.67
N ALA A 351 -20.29 3.56 15.28
CA ALA A 351 -20.98 2.33 14.89
C ALA A 351 -21.47 2.39 13.44
N ASP A 352 -22.10 3.50 13.05
CA ASP A 352 -22.60 3.71 11.69
C ASP A 352 -21.47 3.76 10.64
N VAL A 353 -20.33 4.36 10.99
CA VAL A 353 -19.13 4.35 10.12
C VAL A 353 -18.56 2.94 10.01
N CYS A 354 -18.40 2.20 11.10
CA CYS A 354 -17.90 0.82 11.08
C CYS A 354 -18.82 -0.09 10.25
N ASN A 355 -20.14 0.03 10.42
CA ASN A 355 -21.12 -0.69 9.62
C ASN A 355 -20.98 -0.38 8.13
N LEU A 356 -20.78 0.89 7.76
CA LEU A 356 -20.53 1.26 6.37
C LEU A 356 -19.24 0.65 5.82
N ILE A 357 -18.14 0.62 6.60
CA ILE A 357 -16.90 -0.07 6.21
C ILE A 357 -17.15 -1.55 5.94
N PHE A 358 -17.76 -2.26 6.89
CA PHE A 358 -17.96 -3.71 6.77
C PHE A 358 -18.97 -4.10 5.69
N GLU A 359 -20.03 -3.30 5.49
CA GLU A 359 -20.93 -3.48 4.34
C GLU A 359 -20.19 -3.27 3.01
N THR A 360 -19.33 -2.26 2.93
CA THR A 360 -18.53 -2.03 1.73
C THR A 360 -17.57 -3.19 1.47
N TYR A 361 -16.90 -3.68 2.51
CA TYR A 361 -16.01 -4.83 2.37
C TYR A 361 -16.77 -6.07 1.91
N LYS A 362 -17.98 -6.29 2.41
CA LYS A 362 -18.87 -7.36 1.93
C LYS A 362 -19.23 -7.21 0.46
N ASP A 363 -19.58 -6.01 0.00
CA ASP A 363 -19.93 -5.75 -1.41
C ASP A 363 -18.75 -6.02 -2.37
N PHE A 364 -17.51 -5.76 -1.93
CA PHE A 364 -16.29 -6.02 -2.69
C PHE A 364 -15.63 -7.37 -2.37
N ASN A 365 -16.27 -8.22 -1.56
CA ASN A 365 -15.76 -9.52 -1.12
C ASN A 365 -14.36 -9.46 -0.45
N ILE A 366 -14.11 -8.40 0.33
CA ILE A 366 -12.90 -8.23 1.14
C ILE A 366 -13.09 -9.01 2.44
N THR A 367 -12.32 -10.09 2.58
CA THR A 367 -12.46 -11.06 3.69
C THR A 367 -11.23 -11.16 4.58
N ASP A 368 -10.05 -10.77 4.08
CA ASP A 368 -8.79 -10.76 4.83
C ASP A 368 -8.45 -9.32 5.26
N TYR A 369 -8.90 -8.97 6.46
CA TYR A 369 -8.61 -7.69 7.08
C TYR A 369 -8.56 -7.81 8.60
N ARG A 370 -7.82 -6.92 9.25
CA ARG A 370 -7.81 -6.78 10.71
C ARG A 370 -8.06 -5.34 11.13
N CYS A 371 -8.70 -5.18 12.27
CA CYS A 371 -8.90 -3.88 12.88
C CYS A 371 -7.75 -3.57 13.85
N VAL A 372 -7.25 -2.35 13.80
CA VAL A 372 -6.18 -1.85 14.66
C VAL A 372 -6.66 -0.58 15.34
N LEU A 373 -6.57 -0.53 16.67
CA LEU A 373 -6.72 0.69 17.44
C LEU A 373 -5.35 1.36 17.55
N SER A 374 -5.16 2.38 16.74
CA SER A 374 -3.92 3.14 16.65
C SER A 374 -3.90 4.23 17.72
N LEU A 375 -2.92 4.12 18.63
CA LEU A 375 -2.72 4.98 19.79
C LEU A 375 -1.54 5.93 19.56
N ARG A 376 -1.45 7.00 20.36
CA ARG A 376 -0.26 7.85 20.32
C ARG A 376 0.93 7.11 20.92
N ASP A 377 2.13 7.56 20.56
CA ASP A 377 3.31 7.34 21.39
C ASP A 377 3.40 8.50 22.42
N PRO A 378 3.22 8.25 23.73
CA PRO A 378 3.31 9.30 24.74
C PRO A 378 4.70 9.97 24.82
N ALA A 379 5.75 9.30 24.33
CA ALA A 379 7.11 9.83 24.31
C ALA A 379 7.35 10.80 23.14
N ASP A 380 6.60 10.69 22.04
CA ASP A 380 6.75 11.55 20.87
C ASP A 380 5.96 12.85 21.00
N LYS A 381 6.57 13.83 21.66
CA LYS A 381 5.99 15.18 21.82
C LYS A 381 6.08 16.06 20.55
N LYS A 382 6.69 15.58 19.46
CA LYS A 382 6.79 16.34 18.18
C LYS A 382 5.65 15.96 17.25
N LYS A 383 5.32 14.66 17.13
CA LYS A 383 4.28 14.16 16.23
C LYS A 383 2.88 14.52 16.71
N TYR A 384 2.61 14.42 18.01
CA TYR A 384 1.25 14.56 18.55
C TYR A 384 0.97 15.94 19.14
N HIS A 385 -0.31 16.33 19.13
CA HIS A 385 -0.76 17.50 19.88
C HIS A 385 -0.55 17.29 21.38
N ASP A 386 0.05 18.27 22.05
CA ASP A 386 0.44 18.17 23.47
C ASP A 386 -0.73 18.46 24.42
N ASP A 387 -1.62 17.47 24.54
CA ASP A 387 -2.72 17.45 25.51
C ASP A 387 -2.96 16.02 26.02
N ASP A 388 -2.29 15.66 27.12
CA ASP A 388 -2.37 14.30 27.66
C ASP A 388 -3.78 13.92 28.15
N ALA A 389 -4.58 14.89 28.60
CA ALA A 389 -5.94 14.62 29.07
C ALA A 389 -6.88 14.32 27.90
N MET A 390 -6.82 15.12 26.83
CA MET A 390 -7.58 14.91 25.60
C MET A 390 -7.29 13.53 25.01
N TRP A 391 -6.02 13.16 24.90
CA TRP A 391 -5.61 11.88 24.34
C TRP A 391 -6.10 10.69 25.19
N ASN A 392 -5.88 10.74 26.50
CA ASN A 392 -6.35 9.67 27.38
C ASN A 392 -7.87 9.52 27.30
N HIS A 393 -8.60 10.63 27.15
CA HIS A 393 -10.05 10.60 26.94
C HIS A 393 -10.43 9.97 25.59
N ALA A 394 -9.82 10.44 24.49
CA ALA A 394 -10.14 9.97 23.15
C ALA A 394 -9.80 8.49 22.95
N GLU A 395 -8.65 8.03 23.44
CA GLU A 395 -8.21 6.64 23.33
C GLU A 395 -9.13 5.70 24.10
N ASN A 396 -9.53 6.08 25.32
CA ASN A 396 -10.47 5.30 26.11
C ASN A 396 -11.87 5.31 25.51
N ALA A 397 -12.35 6.47 25.04
CA ALA A 397 -13.66 6.57 24.39
C ALA A 397 -13.74 5.67 23.15
N LEU A 398 -12.72 5.71 22.28
CA LEU A 398 -12.70 4.85 21.10
C LEU A 398 -12.59 3.37 21.47
N ARG A 399 -11.72 3.01 22.42
CA ARG A 399 -11.58 1.64 22.93
C ARG A 399 -12.89 1.06 23.49
N GLU A 400 -13.58 1.83 24.31
CA GLU A 400 -14.88 1.45 24.89
C GLU A 400 -15.91 1.23 23.78
N VAL A 401 -16.03 2.17 22.84
CA VAL A 401 -16.97 2.05 21.72
C VAL A 401 -16.68 0.81 20.88
N LEU A 402 -15.43 0.55 20.50
CA LEU A 402 -15.07 -0.64 19.72
C LEU A 402 -15.39 -1.93 20.47
N THR A 403 -15.12 -1.97 21.78
CA THR A 403 -15.41 -3.13 22.64
C THR A 403 -16.91 -3.38 22.75
N GLU A 404 -17.72 -2.33 22.95
CA GLU A 404 -19.17 -2.43 23.06
C GLU A 404 -19.84 -2.83 21.73
N LEU A 405 -19.24 -2.48 20.59
CA LEU A 405 -19.67 -2.92 19.27
C LEU A 405 -19.24 -4.37 18.94
N GLY A 406 -18.42 -4.99 19.79
CA GLY A 406 -17.90 -6.34 19.57
C GLY A 406 -16.89 -6.42 18.43
N ILE A 407 -16.21 -5.31 18.11
CA ILE A 407 -15.16 -5.28 17.09
C ILE A 407 -13.87 -5.84 17.70
N HIS A 408 -13.31 -6.89 17.10
CA HIS A 408 -12.01 -7.41 17.49
C HIS A 408 -10.88 -6.56 16.92
N PHE A 409 -10.00 -6.02 17.76
CA PHE A 409 -8.87 -5.19 17.34
C PHE A 409 -7.59 -5.51 18.12
N THR A 410 -6.45 -5.15 17.54
CA THR A 410 -5.15 -5.05 18.24
C THR A 410 -4.81 -3.59 18.52
N GLU A 411 -4.02 -3.31 19.55
CA GLU A 411 -3.55 -1.95 19.83
C GLU A 411 -2.15 -1.74 19.27
N GLU A 412 -1.92 -0.65 18.55
CA GLU A 412 -0.61 -0.30 18.00
C GLU A 412 -0.23 1.13 18.43
N ILE A 413 0.87 1.24 19.19
CA ILE A 413 1.39 2.50 19.72
C ILE A 413 2.18 3.21 18.64
N GLY A 414 1.97 4.51 18.48
CA GLY A 414 2.73 5.33 17.54
C GLY A 414 2.08 5.49 16.17
N GLU A 415 0.93 4.85 15.94
CA GLU A 415 0.25 4.85 14.64
C GLU A 415 -0.92 5.85 14.53
N ALA A 416 -1.29 6.53 15.62
CA ALA A 416 -2.36 7.53 15.61
C ALA A 416 -2.09 8.75 14.70
N ALA A 417 -3.16 9.48 14.35
CA ALA A 417 -3.04 10.79 13.71
C ALA A 417 -2.52 11.82 14.72
N PHE A 418 -2.02 12.98 14.29
CA PHE A 418 -1.47 13.95 15.25
C PHE A 418 -2.54 14.58 16.19
N TYR A 419 -3.82 14.48 15.80
CA TYR A 419 -4.96 15.10 16.49
C TYR A 419 -5.88 14.11 17.22
N GLY A 420 -5.66 12.80 17.10
CA GLY A 420 -6.48 11.81 17.81
C GLY A 420 -6.22 10.35 17.42
N PRO A 421 -6.78 9.40 18.20
CA PRO A 421 -6.68 7.97 17.92
C PRO A 421 -7.60 7.56 16.78
N LYS A 422 -7.33 6.40 16.20
CA LYS A 422 -8.10 5.88 15.07
C LYS A 422 -8.28 4.37 15.10
N LEU A 423 -9.43 3.94 14.63
CA LEU A 423 -9.65 2.59 14.13
C LEU A 423 -9.13 2.56 12.69
N ASP A 424 -8.07 1.79 12.46
CA ASP A 424 -7.60 1.46 11.13
C ASP A 424 -8.08 0.06 10.75
N VAL A 425 -8.60 -0.08 9.53
CA VAL A 425 -8.97 -1.39 8.96
C VAL A 425 -7.95 -1.72 7.89
N ASN A 426 -7.00 -2.56 8.29
CA ASN A 426 -5.86 -2.94 7.48
C ASN A 426 -6.20 -4.14 6.61
N VAL A 427 -5.76 -4.09 5.36
CA VAL A 427 -5.91 -5.18 4.39
C VAL A 427 -4.53 -5.66 3.98
N LYS A 428 -4.43 -6.97 3.72
CA LYS A 428 -3.24 -7.54 3.08
C LYS A 428 -3.49 -7.57 1.56
N PRO A 429 -2.81 -6.72 0.77
CA PRO A 429 -2.92 -6.80 -0.68
C PRO A 429 -2.24 -8.07 -1.19
N ALA A 430 -2.62 -8.52 -2.39
CA ALA A 430 -1.90 -9.60 -3.05
C ALA A 430 -0.43 -9.24 -3.40
N VAL A 431 -0.07 -7.95 -3.41
CA VAL A 431 1.29 -7.48 -3.71
C VAL A 431 1.76 -6.48 -2.67
N GLY A 432 2.71 -6.89 -1.83
CA GLY A 432 3.41 -6.02 -0.89
C GLY A 432 2.95 -6.18 0.56
N ALA A 433 3.27 -5.18 1.37
CA ALA A 433 2.93 -5.17 2.79
C ALA A 433 1.46 -4.81 3.03
N GLU A 434 0.97 -5.19 4.21
CA GLU A 434 -0.30 -4.73 4.74
C GLU A 434 -0.36 -3.20 4.77
N TYR A 435 -1.54 -2.64 4.49
CA TYR A 435 -1.78 -1.21 4.63
C TYR A 435 -3.21 -0.90 5.07
N THR A 436 -3.41 0.27 5.64
CA THR A 436 -4.74 0.78 5.99
C THR A 436 -5.52 1.16 4.74
N LEU A 437 -6.69 0.54 4.57
CA LEU A 437 -7.62 0.85 3.49
C LEU A 437 -8.75 1.76 3.99
N SER A 438 -9.33 1.45 5.16
CA SER A 438 -10.37 2.27 5.78
C SER A 438 -9.96 2.77 7.15
N THR A 439 -10.51 3.90 7.59
CA THR A 439 -10.19 4.47 8.90
C THR A 439 -11.39 5.22 9.49
N CYS A 440 -11.49 5.23 10.81
CA CYS A 440 -12.41 6.07 11.58
C CYS A 440 -11.65 6.64 12.79
N GLN A 441 -11.51 7.97 12.83
CA GLN A 441 -10.65 8.69 13.76
C GLN A 441 -11.48 9.62 14.61
N LEU A 442 -11.14 9.72 15.90
CA LEU A 442 -11.84 10.54 16.86
C LEU A 442 -11.02 11.80 17.18
N ASP A 443 -11.54 12.98 16.84
CA ASP A 443 -10.82 14.25 16.93
C ASP A 443 -11.55 15.26 17.83
N PHE A 444 -10.88 15.60 18.92
CA PHE A 444 -11.27 16.67 19.84
C PHE A 444 -10.42 17.95 19.64
N CYS A 445 -9.36 17.86 18.84
CA CYS A 445 -8.34 18.89 18.69
C CYS A 445 -8.74 19.95 17.66
N LEU A 446 -9.09 19.57 16.42
CA LEU A 446 -9.41 20.56 15.38
C LEU A 446 -10.66 21.39 15.73
N PRO A 447 -11.76 20.81 16.25
CA PRO A 447 -12.91 21.62 16.63
C PRO A 447 -12.58 22.72 17.64
N ALA A 448 -11.69 22.43 18.59
CA ALA A 448 -11.21 23.42 19.56
C ALA A 448 -10.32 24.49 18.90
N LYS A 449 -9.38 24.08 18.04
CA LYS A 449 -8.47 24.99 17.30
C LYS A 449 -9.19 25.95 16.36
N PHE A 450 -10.29 25.51 15.75
CA PHE A 450 -11.13 26.34 14.89
C PHE A 450 -12.23 27.08 15.64
N HIS A 451 -12.31 26.95 16.98
CA HIS A 451 -13.34 27.54 17.82
C HIS A 451 -14.76 27.19 17.34
N LEU A 452 -14.96 25.95 16.90
CA LEU A 452 -16.26 25.48 16.43
C LEU A 452 -17.21 25.33 17.62
N THR A 453 -18.47 25.75 17.43
CA THR A 453 -19.49 25.68 18.48
C THR A 453 -20.84 25.24 17.93
N TYR A 454 -21.67 24.66 18.82
CA TYR A 454 -23.10 24.49 18.66
C TYR A 454 -23.82 24.92 19.94
N VAL A 455 -25.10 25.29 19.82
CA VAL A 455 -25.97 25.62 20.96
C VAL A 455 -26.64 24.35 21.48
N ASP A 456 -26.36 23.98 22.73
CA ASP A 456 -26.92 22.79 23.37
C ASP A 456 -28.35 23.00 23.90
N LYS A 457 -28.98 21.94 24.41
CA LYS A 457 -30.35 21.91 24.97
C LYS A 457 -30.60 22.96 26.06
N ASP A 458 -29.57 23.31 26.81
CA ASP A 458 -29.61 24.30 27.89
C ASP A 458 -29.31 25.73 27.41
N GLY A 459 -29.07 25.92 26.11
CA GLY A 459 -28.73 27.21 25.52
C GLY A 459 -27.26 27.60 25.65
N THR A 460 -26.41 26.73 26.20
CA THR A 460 -24.96 26.97 26.27
C THR A 460 -24.26 26.64 24.96
N GLU A 461 -23.19 27.35 24.64
CA GLU A 461 -22.32 27.00 23.52
C GLU A 461 -21.35 25.90 23.93
N LYS A 462 -21.28 24.84 23.13
CA LYS A 462 -20.37 23.70 23.32
C LYS A 462 -19.59 23.42 22.05
N THR A 463 -18.40 22.87 22.20
CA THR A 463 -17.57 22.42 21.07
C THR A 463 -18.06 21.05 20.58
N PRO A 464 -18.29 20.87 19.26
CA PRO A 464 -18.61 19.56 18.72
C PRO A 464 -17.37 18.65 18.72
N VAL A 465 -17.59 17.34 18.62
CA VAL A 465 -16.55 16.36 18.36
C VAL A 465 -16.58 16.01 16.87
N VAL A 466 -15.41 15.79 16.27
CA VAL A 466 -15.32 15.41 14.86
C VAL A 466 -14.87 13.96 14.72
N LEU A 467 -15.58 13.19 13.90
CA LEU A 467 -15.08 11.93 13.37
C LEU A 467 -14.54 12.15 11.95
N HIS A 468 -13.29 11.76 11.74
CA HIS A 468 -12.69 11.71 10.41
C HIS A 468 -12.83 10.29 9.90
N ARG A 469 -13.27 10.09 8.66
CA ARG A 469 -13.40 8.75 8.13
C ARG A 469 -13.12 8.67 6.64
N ALA A 470 -12.54 7.55 6.24
CA ALA A 470 -12.46 7.14 4.85
C ALA A 470 -12.91 5.68 4.73
N ILE A 471 -13.90 5.41 3.86
CA ILE A 471 -14.49 4.08 3.69
C ILE A 471 -13.79 3.29 2.59
N LEU A 472 -13.45 3.96 1.48
CA LEU A 472 -12.63 3.37 0.43
C LEU A 472 -11.15 3.74 0.58
N GLY A 473 -10.78 4.50 1.62
CA GLY A 473 -9.49 5.17 1.66
C GLY A 473 -9.39 6.19 0.52
N SER A 474 -8.29 6.15 -0.24
CA SER A 474 -8.25 6.81 -1.56
C SER A 474 -8.78 5.91 -2.66
N LEU A 475 -9.52 6.49 -3.59
CA LEU A 475 -10.03 5.78 -4.77
C LEU A 475 -8.89 5.16 -5.58
N ASP A 476 -7.75 5.85 -5.68
CA ASP A 476 -6.54 5.35 -6.32
C ASP A 476 -6.04 4.04 -5.68
N ARG A 477 -5.93 4.03 -4.34
CA ARG A 477 -5.44 2.86 -3.58
C ARG A 477 -6.47 1.73 -3.59
N PHE A 478 -7.74 2.05 -3.42
CA PHE A 478 -8.81 1.06 -3.51
C PHE A 478 -8.83 0.40 -4.89
N MET A 479 -8.65 1.19 -5.96
CA MET A 479 -8.56 0.66 -7.31
C MET A 479 -7.32 -0.23 -7.52
N ALA A 480 -6.14 0.16 -6.98
CA ALA A 480 -4.96 -0.72 -6.99
C ALA A 480 -5.25 -2.06 -6.30
N TYR A 481 -5.83 -2.02 -5.09
CA TYR A 481 -6.24 -3.21 -4.35
C TYR A 481 -7.17 -4.11 -5.17
N LEU A 482 -8.23 -3.53 -5.76
CA LEU A 482 -9.17 -4.29 -6.58
C LEU A 482 -8.53 -4.90 -7.83
N ILE A 483 -7.62 -4.19 -8.48
CA ILE A 483 -6.89 -4.74 -9.64
C ILE A 483 -6.08 -5.97 -9.21
N GLU A 484 -5.38 -5.90 -8.07
CA GLU A 484 -4.54 -6.96 -7.53
C GLU A 484 -5.36 -8.18 -7.11
N GLU A 485 -6.42 -7.97 -6.33
CA GLU A 485 -7.28 -9.05 -5.84
C GLU A 485 -8.06 -9.74 -6.97
N THR A 486 -8.49 -8.99 -7.97
CA THR A 486 -9.29 -9.54 -9.09
C THR A 486 -8.45 -10.00 -10.28
N LYS A 487 -7.13 -9.78 -10.27
CA LYS A 487 -6.29 -9.88 -11.47
C LYS A 487 -6.90 -9.08 -12.64
N GLY A 488 -7.40 -7.88 -12.36
CA GLY A 488 -8.09 -7.01 -13.32
C GLY A 488 -9.44 -7.53 -13.85
N LYS A 489 -9.94 -8.67 -13.36
CA LYS A 489 -11.28 -9.17 -13.70
C LYS A 489 -12.30 -8.48 -12.81
N PHE A 490 -12.61 -7.21 -13.05
CA PHE A 490 -13.58 -6.50 -12.21
C PHE A 490 -14.98 -7.15 -12.24
N PRO A 491 -15.77 -7.13 -11.15
CA PRO A 491 -17.16 -7.58 -11.19
C PRO A 491 -17.95 -6.79 -12.23
N THR A 492 -19.03 -7.36 -12.78
CA THR A 492 -19.77 -6.79 -13.93
C THR A 492 -20.14 -5.32 -13.71
N TRP A 493 -20.66 -4.97 -12.54
CA TRP A 493 -21.06 -3.59 -12.23
C TRP A 493 -19.90 -2.58 -12.25
N LEU A 494 -18.66 -3.02 -12.02
CA LEU A 494 -17.47 -2.17 -11.98
C LEU A 494 -16.65 -2.20 -13.28
N ALA A 495 -16.79 -3.27 -14.07
CA ALA A 495 -15.98 -3.46 -15.27
C ALA A 495 -16.12 -2.27 -16.26
N PRO A 496 -15.00 -1.77 -16.81
CA PRO A 496 -15.03 -0.64 -17.74
C PRO A 496 -15.78 -0.97 -19.02
N VAL A 497 -15.61 -2.20 -19.50
CA VAL A 497 -16.43 -2.82 -20.55
C VAL A 497 -17.06 -4.07 -19.94
N GLN A 498 -18.39 -4.10 -19.89
CA GLN A 498 -19.17 -5.18 -19.30
C GLN A 498 -19.45 -6.28 -20.32
N VAL A 499 -19.70 -5.88 -21.56
CA VAL A 499 -19.98 -6.78 -22.68
C VAL A 499 -19.14 -6.35 -23.88
N LYS A 500 -18.44 -7.30 -24.49
CA LYS A 500 -17.77 -7.07 -25.78
C LYS A 500 -18.46 -7.84 -26.89
N VAL A 501 -18.97 -7.15 -27.90
CA VAL A 501 -19.66 -7.74 -29.05
C VAL A 501 -18.65 -8.04 -30.15
N LEU A 502 -18.61 -9.30 -30.58
CA LEU A 502 -17.59 -9.87 -31.46
C LEU A 502 -18.25 -10.43 -32.73
N PRO A 503 -18.44 -9.63 -33.80
CA PRO A 503 -18.86 -10.13 -35.11
C PRO A 503 -17.86 -11.14 -35.66
N VAL A 504 -18.36 -12.28 -36.16
CA VAL A 504 -17.52 -13.33 -36.79
C VAL A 504 -17.05 -12.92 -38.19
N SER A 505 -17.82 -12.07 -38.88
CA SER A 505 -17.48 -11.55 -40.21
C SER A 505 -18.15 -10.20 -40.49
N GLU A 506 -17.75 -9.51 -41.55
CA GLU A 506 -18.43 -8.28 -42.01
C GLU A 506 -19.93 -8.48 -42.27
N LYS A 507 -20.35 -9.69 -42.69
CA LYS A 507 -21.76 -10.01 -42.95
C LYS A 507 -22.64 -9.97 -41.70
N THR A 508 -22.03 -10.02 -40.52
CA THR A 508 -22.73 -10.02 -39.22
C THR A 508 -22.59 -8.69 -38.48
N LEU A 509 -22.00 -7.68 -39.12
CA LEU A 509 -21.73 -6.39 -38.51
C LEU A 509 -23.03 -5.63 -38.19
N GLU A 510 -23.95 -5.51 -39.16
CA GLU A 510 -25.24 -4.82 -38.97
C GLU A 510 -26.06 -5.43 -37.82
N TYR A 511 -26.10 -6.77 -37.72
CA TYR A 511 -26.72 -7.43 -36.58
C TYR A 511 -26.00 -7.11 -35.26
N SER A 512 -24.66 -7.10 -35.27
CA SER A 512 -23.86 -6.80 -34.08
C SER A 512 -24.02 -5.35 -33.62
N GLU A 513 -24.16 -4.40 -34.54
CA GLU A 513 -24.46 -2.99 -34.26
C GLU A 513 -25.83 -2.85 -33.60
N ALA A 514 -26.86 -3.50 -34.16
CA ALA A 514 -28.21 -3.49 -33.59
C ALA A 514 -28.27 -4.11 -32.17
N ILE A 515 -27.53 -5.20 -31.94
CA ILE A 515 -27.40 -5.80 -30.60
C ILE A 515 -26.67 -4.84 -29.64
N THR A 516 -25.61 -4.19 -30.11
CA THR A 516 -24.83 -3.22 -29.32
C THR A 516 -25.69 -2.05 -28.89
N GLU A 517 -26.47 -1.47 -29.81
CA GLU A 517 -27.38 -0.35 -29.54
C GLU A 517 -28.38 -0.69 -28.42
N LYS A 518 -29.04 -1.85 -28.52
CA LYS A 518 -29.99 -2.31 -27.48
C LYS A 518 -29.36 -2.50 -26.11
N LEU A 519 -28.12 -3.00 -26.05
CA LEU A 519 -27.39 -3.14 -24.78
C LEU A 519 -27.04 -1.77 -24.18
N VAL A 520 -26.62 -0.81 -25.02
CA VAL A 520 -26.32 0.57 -24.60
C VAL A 520 -27.60 1.28 -24.11
N GLU A 521 -28.72 1.12 -24.81
CA GLU A 521 -30.03 1.64 -24.38
C GLU A 521 -30.47 1.08 -23.02
N ALA A 522 -30.08 -0.16 -22.71
CA ALA A 522 -30.30 -0.78 -21.40
C ALA A 522 -29.32 -0.31 -20.31
N GLY A 523 -28.40 0.62 -20.61
CA GLY A 523 -27.42 1.16 -19.67
C GLY A 523 -26.21 0.25 -19.43
N ILE A 524 -25.98 -0.75 -20.29
CA ILE A 524 -24.82 -1.65 -20.19
C ILE A 524 -23.64 -1.01 -20.93
N ARG A 525 -22.45 -1.00 -20.30
CA ARG A 525 -21.21 -0.53 -20.94
C ARG A 525 -20.70 -1.57 -21.93
N VAL A 526 -20.91 -1.31 -23.22
CA VAL A 526 -20.61 -2.26 -24.30
C VAL A 526 -19.56 -1.71 -25.25
N ALA A 527 -18.70 -2.59 -25.76
CA ALA A 527 -17.81 -2.30 -26.86
C ALA A 527 -18.07 -3.25 -28.03
N LEU A 528 -18.27 -2.71 -29.23
CA LEU A 528 -18.26 -3.48 -30.47
C LEU A 528 -16.82 -3.59 -30.98
N ASP A 529 -16.37 -4.82 -31.25
CA ASP A 529 -15.06 -5.09 -31.87
C ASP A 529 -15.27 -5.34 -33.37
N ASP A 530 -15.23 -4.29 -34.17
CA ASP A 530 -15.41 -4.33 -35.62
C ASP A 530 -14.08 -4.52 -36.39
N ASP A 531 -12.96 -4.71 -35.68
CA ASP A 531 -11.64 -4.90 -36.28
C ASP A 531 -11.60 -6.07 -37.28
N ASN A 532 -10.85 -5.93 -38.37
CA ASN A 532 -10.67 -7.01 -39.34
C ASN A 532 -9.62 -8.04 -38.86
N GLN A 533 -9.92 -8.71 -37.74
CA GLN A 533 -9.09 -9.73 -37.11
C GLN A 533 -9.83 -11.06 -37.01
N LYS A 534 -9.08 -12.17 -36.96
CA LYS A 534 -9.67 -13.49 -36.75
C LYS A 534 -10.41 -13.54 -35.41
N ILE A 535 -11.59 -14.16 -35.36
CA ILE A 535 -12.41 -14.24 -34.14
C ILE A 535 -11.64 -14.82 -32.93
N GLY A 536 -10.74 -15.79 -33.15
CA GLY A 536 -9.90 -16.34 -32.08
C GLY A 536 -8.89 -15.33 -31.49
N TYR A 537 -8.45 -14.34 -32.26
CA TYR A 537 -7.66 -13.22 -31.74
C TYR A 537 -8.54 -12.30 -30.90
N LYS A 538 -9.71 -11.90 -31.41
CA LYS A 538 -10.66 -11.03 -30.69
C LYS A 538 -11.08 -11.62 -29.34
N ILE A 539 -11.41 -12.91 -29.30
CA ILE A 539 -11.74 -13.62 -28.05
C ILE A 539 -10.57 -13.58 -27.07
N ARG A 540 -9.32 -13.81 -27.53
CA ARG A 540 -8.15 -13.74 -26.63
C ARG A 540 -7.89 -12.32 -26.13
N ALA A 541 -8.03 -11.31 -26.98
CA ALA A 541 -7.91 -9.91 -26.58
C ALA A 541 -8.97 -9.56 -25.52
N ALA A 542 -10.24 -9.86 -25.78
CA ALA A 542 -11.34 -9.64 -24.85
C ALA A 542 -11.15 -10.38 -23.51
N GLN A 543 -10.61 -11.61 -23.53
CA GLN A 543 -10.46 -12.43 -22.33
C GLN A 543 -9.22 -12.09 -21.49
N GLN A 544 -8.09 -11.82 -22.14
CA GLN A 544 -6.79 -11.68 -21.46
C GLN A 544 -6.37 -10.22 -21.25
N VAL A 545 -6.68 -9.36 -22.22
CA VAL A 545 -6.33 -7.94 -22.20
C VAL A 545 -7.47 -7.16 -21.55
N ASP A 546 -8.66 -7.14 -22.15
CA ASP A 546 -9.79 -6.33 -21.65
C ASP A 546 -10.45 -6.97 -20.42
N ARG A 547 -10.33 -8.30 -20.29
CA ARG A 547 -10.87 -9.12 -19.21
C ARG A 547 -12.37 -8.90 -19.00
N VAL A 548 -13.13 -8.74 -20.09
CA VAL A 548 -14.57 -8.42 -20.00
C VAL A 548 -15.36 -9.54 -19.30
N PRO A 549 -16.42 -9.21 -18.53
CA PRO A 549 -17.32 -10.21 -17.95
C PRO A 549 -17.96 -11.12 -19.00
N TYR A 550 -18.44 -10.52 -20.11
CA TYR A 550 -19.15 -11.23 -21.16
C TYR A 550 -18.66 -10.87 -22.56
N MET A 551 -18.60 -11.87 -23.43
CA MET A 551 -18.38 -11.71 -24.86
C MET A 551 -19.61 -12.22 -25.62
N LEU A 552 -20.11 -11.45 -26.57
CA LEU A 552 -21.17 -11.91 -27.49
C LEU A 552 -20.55 -12.26 -28.83
N VAL A 553 -20.48 -13.55 -29.17
CA VAL A 553 -19.91 -14.02 -30.44
C VAL A 553 -21.02 -14.17 -31.46
N LEU A 554 -21.09 -13.26 -32.44
CA LEU A 554 -22.24 -13.17 -33.35
C LEU A 554 -21.87 -13.62 -34.76
N GLY A 555 -22.32 -14.82 -35.12
CA GLY A 555 -22.17 -15.42 -36.44
C GLY A 555 -23.46 -15.36 -37.26
N ALA A 556 -23.42 -15.96 -38.46
CA ALA A 556 -24.59 -16.03 -39.33
C ALA A 556 -25.75 -16.80 -38.69
N LYS A 557 -25.45 -17.84 -37.89
CA LYS A 557 -26.46 -18.63 -37.17
C LYS A 557 -27.22 -17.78 -36.15
N GLU A 558 -26.49 -16.98 -35.38
CA GLU A 558 -27.06 -16.08 -34.37
C GLU A 558 -27.92 -14.99 -35.04
N ALA A 559 -27.45 -14.42 -36.16
CA ALA A 559 -28.18 -13.42 -36.92
C ALA A 559 -29.47 -13.98 -37.56
N GLU A 560 -29.42 -15.18 -38.14
CA GLU A 560 -30.60 -15.86 -38.72
C GLU A 560 -31.64 -16.24 -37.66
N ALA A 561 -31.18 -16.66 -36.48
CA ALA A 561 -32.05 -17.09 -35.39
C ALA A 561 -32.53 -15.94 -34.48
N GLY A 562 -31.95 -14.75 -34.60
CA GLY A 562 -32.27 -13.60 -33.75
C GLY A 562 -31.87 -13.78 -32.28
N ASN A 563 -30.80 -14.54 -32.02
CA ASN A 563 -30.30 -14.80 -30.66
C ASN A 563 -28.84 -14.37 -30.49
N VAL A 564 -28.28 -14.56 -29.28
CA VAL A 564 -26.87 -14.24 -28.97
C VAL A 564 -26.13 -15.44 -28.41
N SER A 565 -24.86 -15.60 -28.79
CA SER A 565 -23.95 -16.58 -28.20
C SER A 565 -23.09 -15.90 -27.12
N VAL A 566 -23.42 -16.15 -25.86
CA VAL A 566 -22.78 -15.54 -24.71
C VAL A 566 -21.65 -16.42 -24.22
N ARG A 567 -20.44 -15.87 -24.20
CA ARG A 567 -19.26 -16.50 -23.61
C ARG A 567 -18.84 -15.75 -22.35
N ASP A 568 -18.77 -16.44 -21.22
CA ASP A 568 -18.35 -15.88 -19.94
C ASP A 568 -16.83 -15.97 -19.71
N ARG A 569 -16.35 -15.46 -18.57
CA ARG A 569 -14.94 -15.53 -18.17
C ARG A 569 -14.42 -16.95 -17.91
N LYS A 570 -15.30 -17.90 -17.56
CA LYS A 570 -14.96 -19.33 -17.40
C LYS A 570 -14.75 -20.00 -18.75
N GLY A 571 -15.18 -19.36 -19.83
CA GLY A 571 -15.10 -19.87 -21.19
C GLY A 571 -16.26 -20.78 -21.56
N GLU A 572 -17.32 -20.79 -20.76
CA GLU A 572 -18.57 -21.46 -21.07
C GLU A 572 -19.32 -20.63 -22.12
N THR A 573 -19.92 -21.30 -23.09
CA THR A 573 -20.68 -20.63 -24.16
C THR A 573 -22.10 -21.14 -24.16
N THR A 574 -23.05 -20.22 -24.07
CA THR A 574 -24.48 -20.49 -24.03
C THR A 574 -25.21 -19.60 -25.03
N THR A 575 -26.16 -20.18 -25.76
CA THR A 575 -27.06 -19.41 -26.62
C THR A 575 -28.25 -18.93 -25.78
N MET A 576 -28.59 -17.66 -25.89
CA MET A 576 -29.77 -17.10 -25.22
C MET A 576 -30.44 -16.02 -26.05
N ASP A 577 -31.69 -15.74 -25.70
CA ASP A 577 -32.43 -14.58 -26.17
C ASP A 577 -31.78 -13.28 -25.65
N LEU A 578 -31.83 -12.21 -26.46
CA LEU A 578 -31.19 -10.94 -26.12
C LEU A 578 -31.84 -10.29 -24.89
N ASP A 579 -33.18 -10.28 -24.81
CA ASP A 579 -33.89 -9.61 -23.72
C ASP A 579 -33.63 -10.35 -22.39
N ALA A 580 -33.55 -11.69 -22.46
CA ALA A 580 -33.12 -12.50 -21.32
C ALA A 580 -31.69 -12.19 -20.88
N PHE A 581 -30.75 -11.98 -21.82
CA PHE A 581 -29.38 -11.58 -21.49
C PHE A 581 -29.31 -10.18 -20.86
N ILE A 582 -30.03 -9.21 -21.43
CA ILE A 582 -30.13 -7.85 -20.89
C ILE A 582 -30.66 -7.88 -19.46
N ALA A 583 -31.74 -8.63 -19.21
CA ALA A 583 -32.32 -8.78 -17.88
C ALA A 583 -31.32 -9.38 -16.88
N LYS A 584 -30.55 -10.39 -17.31
CA LYS A 584 -29.50 -11.00 -16.48
C LYS A 584 -28.42 -9.99 -16.11
N VAL A 585 -27.84 -9.30 -17.09
CA VAL A 585 -26.71 -8.38 -16.86
C VAL A 585 -27.15 -7.15 -16.05
N THR A 586 -28.33 -6.60 -16.34
CA THR A 586 -28.85 -5.46 -15.58
C THR A 586 -29.17 -5.82 -14.13
N ASP A 587 -29.66 -7.03 -13.85
CA ASP A 587 -29.85 -7.52 -12.48
C ASP A 587 -28.50 -7.68 -11.75
N GLU A 588 -27.49 -8.26 -12.40
CA GLU A 588 -26.13 -8.37 -11.85
C GLU A 588 -25.52 -6.98 -11.52
N ILE A 589 -25.72 -5.99 -12.39
CA ILE A 589 -25.24 -4.62 -12.19
C ILE A 589 -25.96 -4.00 -10.99
N LYS A 590 -27.29 -4.08 -10.97
CA LYS A 590 -28.14 -3.47 -9.93
C LYS A 590 -27.86 -4.06 -8.56
N ASN A 591 -27.71 -5.39 -8.47
CA ASN A 591 -27.46 -6.10 -7.23
C ASN A 591 -25.97 -6.15 -6.86
N ARG A 592 -25.09 -5.56 -7.69
CA ARG A 592 -23.64 -5.50 -7.50
C ARG A 592 -23.02 -6.88 -7.26
N THR A 593 -23.53 -7.89 -7.97
CA THR A 593 -23.15 -9.28 -7.74
C THR A 593 -21.67 -9.50 -8.05
N TYR A 594 -20.95 -10.12 -7.11
CA TYR A 594 -19.54 -10.46 -7.27
C TYR A 594 -19.38 -11.80 -8.02
N ASN A 595 -19.35 -11.74 -9.36
CA ASN A 595 -19.36 -12.91 -10.25
C ASN A 595 -17.96 -13.33 -10.76
N ASN A 596 -16.94 -13.30 -9.91
CA ASN A 596 -15.56 -13.60 -10.30
C ASN A 596 -15.15 -15.06 -10.17
#